data_AF-A0A9D1UZ02-F1
#
_entry.id   AF-A0A9D1UZ02-F1
#
_cell.length_a   1.000
_cell.length_b   1.000
_cell.length_c   1.000
_cell.angle_alpha   90.00
_cell.angle_beta   90.00
_cell.angle_gamma   90.00
#
_symmetry.space_group_name_H-M   'P 1'
#
loop_
_entity.id
_entity.type
_entity.pdbx_description
1 polymer ?
#
loop_
_entity_poly.entity_id
_entity_poly.type
_entity_poly.pdbx_seq_one_letter_code
_entity_poly.pdbx_strand_id
1 'polypeptide(L)'
;MMNDDLFEILEDATLGTEWQEWMKEAERASVLVNLRRPETWAVLRQPAKNIAAMRWLTGKLRRLRPSLSPEERAERILYILAAHCRDNTVLGYVADTFVNSYRTQHRTGTLFCMEVVGRMTLHDEYPHLNALYNLMMGLALKEWRRLLEGDED
;
A
#
# COMPACT_ATOMS: atom_id res chain seq x y z
N MET A 1 -18.52 12.40 -1.89
CA MET A 1 -17.97 12.94 -0.63
C MET A 1 -16.47 12.80 -0.77
N MET A 2 -15.81 13.93 -1.06
CA MET A 2 -14.46 14.08 -1.60
C MET A 2 -13.43 13.46 -0.67
N ASN A 3 -12.55 12.62 -1.22
CA ASN A 3 -11.42 12.00 -0.53
C ASN A 3 -10.13 12.67 -1.04
N ASP A 4 -10.25 13.96 -1.37
CA ASP A 4 -9.44 14.65 -2.37
C ASP A 4 -8.22 15.34 -1.74
N ASP A 5 -8.19 15.56 -0.42
CA ASP A 5 -7.09 16.29 0.24
C ASP A 5 -5.71 15.66 -0.03
N LEU A 6 -5.57 14.34 0.04
CA LEU A 6 -4.27 13.72 -0.18
C LEU A 6 -3.83 13.75 -1.65
N PHE A 7 -4.76 13.55 -2.60
CA PHE A 7 -4.44 13.64 -4.02
C PHE A 7 -4.15 15.09 -4.41
N GLU A 8 -4.94 16.06 -3.94
CA GLU A 8 -4.71 17.50 -4.10
C GLU A 8 -3.33 17.91 -3.54
N ILE A 9 -2.99 17.51 -2.31
CA ILE A 9 -1.65 17.76 -1.71
C ILE A 9 -0.53 17.18 -2.59
N LEU A 10 -0.72 15.99 -3.15
CA LEU A 10 0.27 15.35 -4.00
C LEU A 10 0.36 16.03 -5.37
N GLU A 11 -0.76 16.42 -5.97
CA GLU A 11 -0.80 17.17 -7.22
C GLU A 11 -0.09 18.52 -7.08
N ASP A 12 -0.41 19.29 -6.05
CA ASP A 12 0.26 20.54 -5.72
C ASP A 12 1.77 20.34 -5.56
N ALA A 13 2.18 19.26 -4.88
CA ALA A 13 3.58 18.92 -4.71
C ALA A 13 4.31 18.53 -6.02
N THR A 14 3.57 18.26 -7.10
CA THR A 14 4.14 17.97 -8.42
C THR A 14 4.13 19.15 -9.39
N LEU A 15 3.53 20.29 -9.04
CA LEU A 15 3.46 21.45 -9.93
C LEU A 15 4.85 21.90 -10.39
N GLY A 16 5.04 21.99 -11.71
CA GLY A 16 6.32 22.39 -12.32
C GLY A 16 7.41 21.32 -12.22
N THR A 17 7.08 20.09 -11.82
CA THR A 17 8.01 18.95 -11.79
C THR A 17 7.73 17.98 -12.94
N GLU A 18 8.67 17.10 -13.22
CA GLU A 18 8.51 16.01 -14.21
C GLU A 18 7.42 14.98 -13.82
N TRP A 19 6.93 15.00 -12.58
CA TRP A 19 5.92 14.06 -12.09
C TRP A 19 4.48 14.52 -12.29
N GLN A 20 4.25 15.76 -12.76
CA GLN A 20 2.91 16.35 -12.83
C GLN A 20 1.94 15.53 -13.69
N GLU A 21 2.35 15.15 -14.90
CA GLU A 21 1.51 14.35 -15.79
C GLU A 21 1.32 12.91 -15.30
N TRP A 22 2.36 12.36 -14.67
CA TRP A 22 2.28 11.05 -14.04
C TRP A 22 1.30 11.05 -12.85
N MET A 23 1.26 12.12 -12.04
CA MET A 23 0.35 12.22 -10.90
C MET A 23 -1.11 12.26 -11.37
N LYS A 24 -1.42 13.03 -12.42
CA LYS A 24 -2.74 13.03 -13.06
C LYS A 24 -3.12 11.66 -13.64
N GLU A 25 -2.16 10.90 -14.16
CA GLU A 25 -2.41 9.52 -14.60
C GLU A 25 -2.73 8.61 -13.40
N ALA A 26 -1.95 8.69 -12.33
CA ALA A 26 -2.15 7.92 -11.11
C ALA A 26 -3.50 8.24 -10.45
N GLU A 27 -3.88 9.52 -10.40
CA GLU A 27 -5.18 9.96 -9.89
C GLU A 27 -6.34 9.43 -10.76
N ARG A 28 -6.27 9.57 -12.09
CA ARG A 28 -7.28 9.01 -13.01
C ARG A 28 -7.42 7.50 -12.86
N ALA A 29 -6.31 6.77 -12.72
CA ALA A 29 -6.33 5.33 -12.45
C ALA A 29 -6.97 5.03 -11.08
N SER A 30 -6.71 5.87 -10.07
CA SER A 30 -7.29 5.72 -8.72
C SER A 30 -8.82 5.78 -8.72
N VAL A 31 -9.44 6.59 -9.58
CA VAL A 31 -10.90 6.70 -9.69
C VAL A 31 -11.54 5.39 -10.15
N LEU A 32 -10.83 4.62 -10.98
CA LEU A 32 -11.30 3.34 -11.50
C LEU A 32 -11.17 2.16 -10.51
N VAL A 33 -10.45 2.36 -9.42
CA VAL A 33 -10.18 1.32 -8.41
C VAL A 33 -11.38 1.14 -7.49
N ASN A 34 -11.88 -0.09 -7.42
CA ASN A 34 -12.80 -0.53 -6.38
C ASN A 34 -12.04 -1.40 -5.37
N LEU A 35 -11.92 -0.90 -4.13
CA LEU A 35 -11.19 -1.56 -3.05
C LEU A 35 -11.71 -2.97 -2.70
N ARG A 36 -12.96 -3.31 -3.06
CA ARG A 36 -13.54 -4.65 -2.82
C ARG A 36 -13.35 -5.61 -3.99
N ARG A 37 -12.91 -5.11 -5.16
CA ARG A 37 -12.79 -5.85 -6.43
C ARG A 37 -11.35 -5.79 -6.96
N PRO A 38 -10.48 -6.73 -6.57
CA PRO A 38 -9.04 -6.71 -6.88
C PRO A 38 -8.73 -6.73 -8.37
N GLU A 39 -9.62 -7.30 -9.18
CA GLU A 39 -9.50 -7.27 -10.63
C GLU A 39 -9.41 -5.84 -11.18
N THR A 40 -10.03 -4.87 -10.48
CA THR A 40 -9.98 -3.45 -10.86
C THR A 40 -8.65 -2.78 -10.53
N TRP A 41 -7.83 -3.37 -9.65
CA TRP A 41 -6.56 -2.77 -9.21
C TRP A 41 -5.52 -2.79 -10.33
N ALA A 42 -5.70 -3.65 -11.33
CA ALA A 42 -4.79 -3.79 -12.47
C ALA A 42 -4.55 -2.48 -13.24
N VAL A 43 -5.47 -1.51 -13.18
CA VAL A 43 -5.30 -0.17 -13.76
C VAL A 43 -4.11 0.60 -13.16
N LEU A 44 -3.72 0.29 -11.92
CA LEU A 44 -2.59 0.91 -11.23
C LEU A 44 -1.23 0.36 -11.69
N ARG A 45 -1.21 -0.75 -12.45
CA ARG A 45 0.04 -1.34 -12.96
C ARG A 45 0.81 -0.38 -13.84
N GLN A 46 0.11 0.41 -14.65
CA GLN A 46 0.73 1.32 -15.60
C GLN A 46 1.47 2.46 -14.88
N PRO A 47 0.84 3.26 -14.00
CA PRO A 47 1.57 4.28 -13.25
C PRO A 47 2.66 3.69 -12.34
N ALA A 48 2.49 2.48 -11.81
CA ALA A 48 3.49 1.81 -10.98
C ALA A 48 4.81 1.45 -11.70
N LYS A 49 4.84 1.44 -13.04
CA LYS A 49 6.06 1.17 -13.82
C LYS A 49 7.09 2.30 -13.74
N ASN A 50 6.66 3.53 -13.46
CA ASN A 50 7.58 4.66 -13.32
C ASN A 50 8.25 4.62 -11.94
N ILE A 51 9.37 3.91 -11.84
CA ILE A 51 10.10 3.70 -10.58
C ILE A 51 10.53 5.03 -9.95
N ALA A 52 10.98 6.00 -10.74
CA ALA A 52 11.44 7.29 -10.22
C ALA A 52 10.29 8.06 -9.56
N ALA A 53 9.13 8.13 -10.23
CA ALA A 53 7.92 8.73 -9.68
C ALA A 53 7.41 7.96 -8.44
N MET A 54 7.43 6.63 -8.46
CA MET A 54 7.03 5.80 -7.31
C MET A 54 7.94 6.00 -6.09
N ARG A 55 9.25 6.13 -6.29
CA ARG A 55 10.20 6.47 -5.20
C ARG A 55 9.95 7.87 -4.65
N TRP A 56 9.69 8.85 -5.52
CA TRP A 56 9.28 10.19 -5.10
C TRP A 56 7.99 10.14 -4.27
N LEU A 57 6.94 9.49 -4.77
CA LEU A 57 5.63 9.36 -4.13
C LEU A 57 5.78 8.73 -2.74
N THR A 58 6.40 7.56 -2.66
CA THR A 58 6.56 6.84 -1.37
C THR A 58 7.45 7.62 -0.40
N GLY A 59 8.45 8.36 -0.90
CA GLY A 59 9.24 9.29 -0.10
C GLY A 59 8.41 10.45 0.47
N LYS A 60 7.47 11.00 -0.31
CA LYS A 60 6.52 12.03 0.15
C LYS A 60 5.52 11.46 1.14
N LEU A 61 4.91 10.31 0.85
CA LEU A 61 3.93 9.67 1.72
C LEU A 61 4.51 9.32 3.09
N ARG A 62 5.76 8.81 3.16
CA ARG A 62 6.43 8.57 4.46
C ARG A 62 6.49 9.81 5.35
N ARG A 63 6.63 11.00 4.76
CA ARG A 63 6.70 12.27 5.51
C ARG A 63 5.32 12.79 5.91
N LEU A 64 4.33 12.62 5.02
CA LEU A 64 2.97 13.12 5.24
C LEU A 64 2.14 12.22 6.16
N ARG A 65 2.31 10.89 6.00
CA ARG A 65 1.48 9.84 6.61
C ARG A 65 2.35 8.62 6.96
N PRO A 66 2.96 8.59 8.15
CA PRO A 66 3.77 7.45 8.61
C PRO A 66 2.97 6.15 8.83
N SER A 67 1.64 6.24 8.97
CA SER A 67 0.73 5.12 9.19
C SER A 67 -0.44 5.18 8.22
N LEU A 68 -0.94 4.01 7.80
CA LEU A 68 -2.13 3.89 6.95
C LEU A 68 -3.42 4.18 7.74
N SER A 69 -4.18 5.16 7.27
CA SER A 69 -5.57 5.43 7.64
C SER A 69 -6.50 4.51 6.84
N PRO A 70 -7.27 3.63 7.52
CA PRO A 70 -8.18 2.71 6.86
C PRO A 70 -9.48 3.41 6.42
N GLU A 71 -9.77 4.60 6.90
CA GLU A 71 -10.99 5.33 6.51
C GLU A 71 -10.76 6.10 5.21
N GLU A 72 -9.51 6.44 4.93
CA GLU A 72 -9.10 7.21 3.77
C GLU A 72 -8.92 6.32 2.55
N ARG A 73 -9.80 6.50 1.56
CA ARG A 73 -9.76 5.79 0.29
C ARG A 73 -8.47 6.12 -0.46
N ALA A 74 -8.01 7.37 -0.42
CA ALA A 74 -6.81 7.80 -1.11
C ALA A 74 -5.58 7.04 -0.62
N GLU A 75 -5.37 6.96 0.69
CA GLU A 75 -4.25 6.23 1.29
C GLU A 75 -4.23 4.75 0.90
N ARG A 76 -5.40 4.09 0.97
CA ARG A 76 -5.55 2.69 0.57
C ARG A 76 -5.17 2.46 -0.89
N ILE A 77 -5.57 3.36 -1.79
CA ILE A 77 -5.26 3.22 -3.22
C ILE A 77 -3.77 3.47 -3.47
N LEU A 78 -3.17 4.46 -2.81
CA LEU A 78 -1.75 4.74 -2.92
C LEU A 78 -0.89 3.59 -2.37
N TYR A 79 -1.36 2.90 -1.33
CA TYR A 79 -0.74 1.67 -0.85
C TYR A 79 -0.80 0.54 -1.90
N ILE A 80 -1.95 0.32 -2.55
CA ILE A 80 -2.08 -0.67 -3.63
C ILE A 80 -1.19 -0.29 -4.83
N LEU A 81 -1.13 1.00 -5.18
CA LEU A 81 -0.24 1.51 -6.23
C LEU A 81 1.23 1.22 -5.90
N ALA A 82 1.65 1.45 -4.65
CA ALA A 82 2.98 1.10 -4.18
C ALA A 82 3.25 -0.41 -4.25
N ALA A 83 2.28 -1.25 -3.87
CA ALA A 83 2.42 -2.71 -3.94
C ALA A 83 2.60 -3.24 -5.38
N HIS A 84 2.04 -2.56 -6.39
CA HIS A 84 2.27 -2.89 -7.80
C HIS A 84 3.69 -2.59 -8.30
N CYS A 85 4.42 -1.69 -7.64
CA CYS A 85 5.74 -1.28 -8.09
C CYS A 85 6.80 -2.33 -7.73
N ARG A 86 7.55 -2.80 -8.73
CA ARG A 86 8.60 -3.82 -8.60
C ARG A 86 9.97 -3.21 -8.26
N ASP A 87 10.00 -2.33 -7.26
CA ASP A 87 11.22 -1.67 -6.78
C ASP A 87 11.40 -1.92 -5.28
N ASN A 88 12.61 -2.30 -4.84
CA ASN A 88 12.86 -2.65 -3.44
C ASN A 88 12.71 -1.46 -2.48
N THR A 89 13.00 -0.24 -2.92
CA THR A 89 12.82 0.97 -2.07
C THR A 89 11.35 1.26 -1.84
N VAL A 90 10.52 1.07 -2.87
CA VAL A 90 9.07 1.19 -2.80
C VAL A 90 8.46 0.04 -2.00
N LEU A 91 8.94 -1.19 -2.17
CA LEU A 91 8.55 -2.34 -1.34
C LEU A 91 8.83 -2.07 0.14
N GLY A 92 9.95 -1.42 0.44
CA GLY A 92 10.25 -0.96 1.80
C GLY A 92 9.11 -0.14 2.39
N TYR A 93 8.48 0.76 1.63
CA TYR A 93 7.34 1.54 2.11
C TYR A 93 6.14 0.66 2.45
N VAL A 94 5.80 -0.27 1.55
CA VAL A 94 4.69 -1.23 1.75
C VAL A 94 4.92 -2.07 3.02
N ALA A 95 6.14 -2.57 3.21
CA ALA A 95 6.53 -3.34 4.38
C ALA A 95 6.52 -2.50 5.66
N ASP A 96 7.09 -1.29 5.63
CA ASP A 96 7.12 -0.36 6.76
C ASP A 96 5.70 -0.02 7.22
N THR A 97 4.78 0.23 6.27
CA THR A 97 3.37 0.52 6.56
C THR A 97 2.69 -0.66 7.27
N PHE A 98 2.88 -1.90 6.79
CA PHE A 98 2.36 -3.09 7.46
C PHE A 98 2.95 -3.25 8.87
N VAL A 99 4.28 -3.19 9.00
CA VAL A 99 4.97 -3.36 10.28
C VAL A 99 4.53 -2.31 11.29
N ASN A 100 4.36 -1.06 10.85
CA ASN A 100 3.86 0.01 11.70
C ASN A 100 2.43 -0.28 12.16
N SER A 101 1.50 -0.61 11.25
CA SER A 101 0.12 -0.98 11.63
C SER A 101 0.05 -2.17 12.58
N TYR A 102 0.90 -3.18 12.38
CA TYR A 102 0.97 -4.34 13.27
C TYR A 102 1.49 -3.95 14.66
N ARG A 103 2.58 -3.18 14.74
CA ARG A 103 3.18 -2.73 16.02
C ARG A 103 2.28 -1.81 16.82
N THR A 104 1.53 -0.93 16.16
CA THR A 104 0.57 -0.02 16.80
C THR A 104 -0.78 -0.69 17.07
N GLN A 105 -0.90 -2.01 16.86
CA GLN A 105 -2.14 -2.77 17.01
C GLN A 105 -3.32 -2.20 16.20
N HIS A 106 -3.02 -1.51 15.11
CA HIS A 106 -4.01 -0.89 14.24
C HIS A 106 -4.64 -1.97 13.33
N ARG A 107 -5.60 -2.72 13.90
CA ARG A 107 -6.21 -3.94 13.33
C ARG A 107 -6.65 -3.77 11.88
N THR A 108 -7.39 -2.71 11.57
CA THR A 108 -7.95 -2.50 10.22
C THR A 108 -6.85 -2.26 9.18
N GLY A 109 -5.78 -1.53 9.55
CA GLY A 109 -4.64 -1.31 8.66
C GLY A 109 -3.83 -2.58 8.43
N THR A 110 -3.59 -3.36 9.48
CA THR A 110 -2.94 -4.67 9.39
C THR A 110 -3.69 -5.62 8.45
N LEU A 111 -5.00 -5.77 8.67
CA LEU A 111 -5.84 -6.64 7.83
C LEU A 111 -5.88 -6.17 6.37
N PHE A 112 -5.98 -4.86 6.14
CA PHE A 112 -5.95 -4.30 4.79
C PHE A 112 -4.61 -4.60 4.08
N CYS A 113 -3.47 -4.40 4.75
CA CYS A 113 -2.17 -4.69 4.19
C CYS A 113 -2.02 -6.17 3.83
N MET A 114 -2.46 -7.07 4.72
CA MET A 114 -2.45 -8.52 4.49
C MET A 114 -3.37 -8.92 3.34
N GLU A 115 -4.55 -8.32 3.24
CA GLU A 115 -5.48 -8.56 2.13
C GLU A 115 -4.86 -8.16 0.80
N VAL A 116 -4.30 -6.95 0.69
CA VAL A 116 -3.68 -6.47 -0.56
C VAL A 116 -2.55 -7.39 -0.98
N VAL A 117 -1.60 -7.67 -0.07
CA VAL A 117 -0.45 -8.55 -0.37
C VAL A 117 -0.93 -9.95 -0.74
N GLY A 118 -1.80 -10.55 0.07
CA GLY A 118 -2.33 -11.88 -0.18
C GLY A 118 -3.01 -11.99 -1.54
N ARG A 119 -3.87 -11.03 -1.90
CA ARG A 119 -4.57 -11.03 -3.19
C ARG A 119 -3.63 -10.83 -4.39
N MET A 120 -2.58 -10.02 -4.23
CA MET A 120 -1.59 -9.81 -5.29
C MET A 120 -0.65 -11.00 -5.47
N THR A 121 -0.40 -11.79 -4.42
CA THR A 121 0.47 -12.98 -4.50
C THR A 121 -0.23 -14.24 -4.99
N LEU A 122 -1.57 -14.28 -5.11
CA LEU A 122 -2.34 -15.49 -5.46
C LEU A 122 -1.95 -16.16 -6.79
N HIS A 123 -1.42 -15.40 -7.75
CA HIS A 123 -1.10 -15.88 -9.11
C HIS A 123 0.37 -15.68 -9.49
N ASP A 124 1.26 -15.55 -8.50
CA ASP A 124 2.71 -15.32 -8.68
C ASP A 124 3.07 -14.12 -9.59
N GLU A 125 2.14 -13.20 -9.84
CA GLU A 125 2.37 -12.03 -10.69
C GLU A 125 3.31 -10.99 -10.06
N TYR A 126 3.48 -11.04 -8.74
CA TYR A 126 4.24 -10.07 -7.95
C TYR A 126 5.21 -10.76 -6.97
N PRO A 127 6.23 -11.46 -7.49
CA PRO A 127 7.16 -12.24 -6.66
C PRO A 127 7.96 -11.38 -5.68
N HIS A 128 8.09 -10.07 -5.95
CA HIS A 128 8.74 -9.12 -5.03
C HIS A 128 7.98 -8.97 -3.71
N LEU A 129 6.67 -9.27 -3.67
CA LEU A 129 5.86 -9.24 -2.45
C LEU A 129 6.02 -10.50 -1.58
N ASN A 130 6.65 -11.57 -2.08
CA ASN A 130 6.72 -12.86 -1.37
C ASN A 130 7.43 -12.76 -0.02
N ALA A 131 8.47 -11.93 0.08
CA ALA A 131 9.16 -11.70 1.35
C ALA A 131 8.22 -11.08 2.41
N LEU A 132 7.39 -10.12 2.00
CA LEU A 132 6.40 -9.49 2.87
C LEU A 132 5.26 -10.46 3.21
N TYR A 133 4.78 -11.24 2.24
CA TYR A 133 3.80 -12.29 2.48
C TYR A 133 4.29 -13.29 3.53
N ASN A 134 5.52 -13.77 3.41
CA ASN A 134 6.12 -14.71 4.37
C ASN A 134 6.24 -14.10 5.76
N LEU A 135 6.60 -12.81 5.86
CA LEU A 135 6.62 -12.09 7.13
C LEU A 135 5.22 -11.99 7.75
N MET A 136 4.21 -11.59 6.97
CA MET A 136 2.82 -11.51 7.41
C MET A 136 2.31 -12.87 7.91
N MET A 137 2.60 -13.94 7.19
CA MET A 137 2.22 -15.30 7.58
C MET A 137 2.92 -15.74 8.87
N GLY A 138 4.22 -15.45 9.01
CA GLY A 138 4.97 -15.76 10.23
C GLY A 138 4.40 -15.06 11.47
N LEU A 139 4.01 -13.79 11.33
CA LEU A 139 3.35 -13.05 12.41
C LEU A 139 1.95 -13.59 12.72
N ALA A 140 1.16 -13.91 11.70
CA ALA A 140 -0.15 -14.52 11.89
C ALA A 140 -0.07 -15.87 12.64
N LEU A 141 0.89 -16.72 12.26
CA LEU A 141 1.14 -18.00 12.95
C LEU A 141 1.60 -17.80 14.39
N LYS A 142 2.40 -16.76 14.66
CA LYS A 142 2.82 -16.41 16.03
C LYS A 142 1.63 -16.00 16.90
N GLU A 143 0.74 -15.15 16.41
CA GLU A 143 -0.47 -14.78 17.15
C GLU A 143 -1.43 -15.96 17.32
N TRP A 144 -1.59 -16.77 16.28
CA TRP A 144 -2.40 -18.00 16.37
C TRP A 144 -1.88 -18.95 17.44
N ARG A 145 -0.55 -19.13 17.52
CA ARG A 145 0.08 -19.94 18.56
C ARG A 145 -0.23 -19.42 19.96
N ARG A 146 -0.08 -18.11 20.20
CA ARG A 146 -0.43 -17.49 21.49
C ARG A 146 -1.88 -17.77 21.88
N LEU A 147 -2.82 -17.67 20.93
CA LEU A 147 -4.23 -17.97 21.18
C LEU A 147 -4.48 -19.45 21.54
N LEU A 148 -3.69 -20.37 20.98
CA LEU A 148 -3.82 -21.82 21.25
C LEU A 148 -3.12 -22.25 22.54
N GLU A 149 -1.98 -21.65 22.87
CA GLU A 149 -1.19 -21.99 24.06
C GLU A 149 -1.76 -21.33 25.33
N GLY A 150 -2.67 -20.35 25.17
CA GLY A 150 -3.19 -19.54 26.26
C GLY A 150 -2.13 -18.54 26.72
N ASP A 151 -2.53 -17.32 27.05
CA ASP A 151 -1.68 -16.48 27.88
C ASP A 151 -1.54 -17.22 29.23
N GLU A 152 -0.41 -17.89 29.47
CA GLU A 152 0.02 -18.22 30.83
C GLU A 152 0.34 -16.89 31.52
N ASP A 153 -0.67 -16.37 32.23
CA ASP A 153 -0.69 -15.32 33.27
C ASP A 153 0.15 -14.03 33.05
#